data_AF-A0A483HJC4-F1
#
_entry.id   AF-A0A483HJC4-F1
#
_cell.length_a   1.000
_cell.length_b   1.000
_cell.length_c   1.000
_cell.angle_alpha   90.00
_cell.angle_beta   90.00
_cell.angle_gamma   90.00
#
_symmetry.space_group_name_H-M   'P 1'
#
loop_
_entity.id
_entity.type
_entity.pdbx_description
1 polymer ?
#
loop_
_entity_poly.entity_id
_entity_poly.type
_entity_poly.pdbx_seq_one_letter_code
_entity_poly.pdbx_strand_id
1 'polypeptide(L)'
;MSNSTKYHWTEEYHDTLKDMNPNDAIKDVESMSDHDVLYRVNMRKFQQDYIADYLEYLWELSPKDFWRHIEIMFSDETELLLSDNMSFVSILCNEVAPVSVINSVVKYTVDKWICDGFETINESLYKDILSEIIQEQNKLSISGIKLIDIYPSDQSGMDELEKAFNEIIGREIRNSFKSW
;
A
#
# COMPACT_ATOMS: atom_id res chain seq x y z
N MET A 1 -17.04 -18.37 2.42
CA MET A 1 -15.95 -18.38 1.43
C MET A 1 -16.28 -17.29 0.44
N SER A 2 -15.31 -16.41 0.17
CA SER A 2 -15.50 -15.28 -0.73
C SER A 2 -15.87 -15.72 -2.14
N ASN A 3 -16.63 -14.88 -2.84
CA ASN A 3 -16.90 -15.03 -4.26
C ASN A 3 -15.77 -14.49 -5.15
N SER A 4 -14.73 -13.88 -4.60
CA SER A 4 -13.65 -13.22 -5.35
C SER A 4 -13.05 -14.13 -6.44
N THR A 5 -12.83 -15.41 -6.15
CA THR A 5 -12.27 -16.39 -7.10
C THR A 5 -13.14 -16.68 -8.34
N LYS A 6 -14.40 -16.24 -8.33
CA LYS A 6 -15.31 -16.38 -9.48
C LYS A 6 -15.06 -15.33 -10.57
N TYR A 7 -14.34 -14.27 -10.25
CA TYR A 7 -14.10 -13.13 -11.12
C TYR A 7 -12.66 -13.13 -11.60
N HIS A 8 -12.44 -12.85 -12.87
CA HIS A 8 -11.06 -12.77 -13.36
C HIS A 8 -10.46 -11.43 -13.00
N TRP A 9 -11.20 -10.34 -13.20
CA TRP A 9 -10.69 -8.99 -13.01
C TRP A 9 -11.12 -8.37 -11.68
N THR A 10 -10.32 -7.43 -11.18
CA THR A 10 -10.66 -6.69 -9.95
C THR A 10 -11.86 -5.78 -10.20
N GLU A 11 -11.97 -5.19 -11.39
CA GLU A 11 -13.16 -4.45 -11.85
C GLU A 11 -14.45 -5.27 -11.67
N GLU A 12 -14.51 -6.49 -12.23
CA GLU A 12 -15.71 -7.34 -12.16
C GLU A 12 -16.11 -7.69 -10.71
N TYR A 13 -15.11 -7.95 -9.86
CA TYR A 13 -15.35 -8.22 -8.44
C TYR A 13 -15.85 -6.98 -7.71
N HIS A 14 -15.22 -5.83 -7.96
CA HIS A 14 -15.61 -4.54 -7.40
C HIS A 14 -17.05 -4.17 -7.76
N ASP A 15 -17.44 -4.28 -9.03
CA ASP A 15 -18.81 -4.02 -9.47
C ASP A 15 -19.81 -4.95 -8.78
N THR A 16 -19.46 -6.23 -8.64
CA THR A 16 -20.31 -7.18 -7.91
C THR A 16 -20.47 -6.75 -6.45
N LEU A 17 -19.41 -6.32 -5.77
CA LEU A 17 -19.51 -5.87 -4.38
C LEU A 17 -20.40 -4.62 -4.23
N LYS A 18 -20.43 -3.73 -5.23
CA LYS A 18 -21.32 -2.56 -5.25
C LYS A 18 -22.80 -2.96 -5.40
N ASP A 19 -23.08 -4.04 -6.10
CA ASP A 19 -24.43 -4.58 -6.28
C ASP A 19 -24.92 -5.38 -5.06
N MET A 20 -24.01 -5.84 -4.19
CA MET A 20 -24.37 -6.52 -2.95
C MET A 20 -24.93 -5.56 -1.91
N ASN A 21 -25.68 -6.09 -0.94
CA ASN A 21 -25.92 -5.31 0.27
C ASN A 21 -24.59 -5.14 1.05
N PRO A 22 -24.39 -4.00 1.75
CA PRO A 22 -23.10 -3.71 2.39
C PRO A 22 -22.62 -4.78 3.37
N ASN A 23 -23.53 -5.40 4.14
CA ASN A 23 -23.15 -6.42 5.11
C ASN A 23 -22.64 -7.71 4.45
N ASP A 24 -23.20 -8.09 3.31
CA ASP A 24 -22.76 -9.25 2.57
C ASP A 24 -21.48 -8.96 1.79
N ALA A 25 -21.31 -7.73 1.26
CA ALA A 25 -20.06 -7.27 0.69
C ALA A 25 -18.91 -7.34 1.71
N ILE A 26 -19.11 -6.82 2.92
CA ILE A 26 -18.14 -6.90 4.02
C ILE A 26 -17.78 -8.35 4.32
N LYS A 27 -18.77 -9.23 4.52
CA LYS A 27 -18.50 -10.65 4.79
C LYS A 27 -17.75 -11.34 3.66
N ASP A 28 -18.07 -11.00 2.41
CA ASP A 28 -17.40 -11.57 1.24
C ASP A 28 -15.91 -11.19 1.28
N VAL A 29 -15.62 -9.88 1.43
CA VAL A 29 -14.26 -9.34 1.48
C VAL A 29 -13.47 -9.89 2.68
N GLU A 30 -14.05 -9.86 3.89
CA GLU A 30 -13.41 -10.38 5.11
C GLU A 30 -13.06 -11.87 4.99
N SER A 31 -13.81 -12.62 4.19
CA SER A 31 -13.61 -14.06 4.00
C SER A 31 -12.63 -14.43 2.88
N MET A 32 -12.05 -13.45 2.19
CA MET A 32 -10.98 -13.69 1.21
C MET A 32 -9.73 -14.25 1.88
N SER A 33 -9.04 -15.17 1.21
CA SER A 33 -7.69 -15.56 1.61
C SER A 33 -6.68 -14.47 1.25
N ASP A 34 -5.50 -14.46 1.89
CA ASP A 34 -4.45 -13.49 1.54
C ASP A 34 -3.99 -13.64 0.08
N HIS A 35 -4.06 -14.85 -0.48
CA HIS A 35 -3.78 -15.09 -1.88
C HIS A 35 -4.80 -14.40 -2.79
N ASP A 36 -6.08 -14.45 -2.44
CA ASP A 36 -7.13 -13.75 -3.19
C ASP A 36 -6.94 -12.24 -3.11
N VAL A 37 -6.63 -11.71 -1.91
CA VAL A 37 -6.31 -10.30 -1.74
C VAL A 37 -5.13 -9.89 -2.61
N LEU A 38 -4.03 -10.64 -2.54
CA LEU A 38 -2.83 -10.40 -3.34
C LEU A 38 -3.16 -10.34 -4.83
N TYR A 39 -3.94 -11.31 -5.31
CA TYR A 39 -4.40 -11.33 -6.69
C TYR A 39 -5.18 -10.06 -7.04
N ARG A 40 -6.10 -9.60 -6.17
CA ARG A 40 -6.93 -8.41 -6.44
C ARG A 40 -6.11 -7.12 -6.51
N VAL A 41 -5.06 -6.97 -5.70
CA VAL A 41 -4.31 -5.70 -5.61
C VAL A 41 -3.04 -5.66 -6.47
N ASN A 42 -2.53 -6.80 -6.92
CA ASN A 42 -1.28 -6.88 -7.69
C ASN A 42 -1.40 -7.48 -9.11
N MET A 43 -2.58 -7.93 -9.54
CA MET A 43 -2.81 -8.30 -10.96
C MET A 43 -3.15 -7.08 -11.84
N ARG A 44 -2.14 -6.25 -12.09
CA ARG A 44 -2.32 -4.89 -12.66
C ARG A 44 -2.44 -4.77 -14.17
N LYS A 45 -2.68 -5.86 -14.92
CA LYS A 45 -2.70 -5.89 -16.40
C LYS A 45 -3.80 -4.98 -17.00
N PHE A 46 -3.54 -3.66 -17.08
CA PHE A 46 -4.53 -2.63 -17.40
C PHE A 46 -5.68 -2.55 -16.39
N GLN A 47 -5.35 -2.79 -15.12
CA GLN A 47 -6.32 -2.81 -14.02
C GLN A 47 -6.02 -1.76 -12.95
N GLN A 48 -5.03 -0.89 -13.17
CA GLN A 48 -4.54 0.02 -12.15
C GLN A 48 -5.64 0.94 -11.62
N ASP A 49 -6.39 1.60 -12.50
CA ASP A 49 -7.48 2.50 -12.11
C ASP A 49 -8.61 1.77 -11.37
N TYR A 50 -8.97 0.59 -11.86
CA TYR A 50 -9.98 -0.25 -11.22
C TYR A 50 -9.57 -0.76 -9.84
N ILE A 51 -8.27 -1.07 -9.66
CA ILE A 51 -7.72 -1.46 -8.36
C ILE A 51 -7.73 -0.27 -7.41
N ALA A 52 -7.38 0.93 -7.88
CA ALA A 52 -7.44 2.14 -7.07
C ALA A 52 -8.87 2.45 -6.63
N ASP A 53 -9.83 2.43 -7.55
CA ASP A 53 -11.25 2.63 -7.24
C ASP A 53 -11.79 1.55 -6.29
N TYR A 54 -11.32 0.30 -6.44
CA TYR A 54 -11.66 -0.78 -5.53
C TYR A 54 -11.14 -0.52 -4.11
N LEU A 55 -9.91 -0.03 -3.97
CA LEU A 55 -9.34 0.30 -2.66
C LEU A 55 -10.06 1.48 -2.01
N GLU A 56 -10.42 2.51 -2.78
CA GLU A 56 -11.25 3.62 -2.29
C GLU A 56 -12.61 3.11 -1.78
N TYR A 57 -13.26 2.25 -2.56
CA TYR A 57 -14.50 1.62 -2.14
C TYR A 57 -14.33 0.79 -0.86
N LEU A 58 -13.23 0.04 -0.72
CA LEU A 58 -12.94 -0.69 0.51
C LEU A 58 -12.76 0.23 1.71
N TRP A 59 -12.17 1.41 1.54
CA TRP A 59 -12.03 2.38 2.62
C TRP A 59 -13.41 2.82 3.15
N GLU A 60 -14.36 3.09 2.25
CA GLU A 60 -15.74 3.44 2.63
C GLU A 60 -16.51 2.24 3.23
N LEU A 61 -16.30 1.05 2.68
CA LEU A 61 -17.04 -0.16 3.07
C LEU A 61 -16.54 -0.75 4.39
N SER A 62 -15.22 -0.90 4.53
CA SER A 62 -14.55 -1.53 5.69
C SER A 62 -13.08 -1.07 5.75
N PRO A 63 -12.77 -0.02 6.53
CA PRO A 63 -11.39 0.46 6.74
C PRO A 63 -10.41 -0.64 7.17
N LYS A 64 -10.89 -1.63 7.93
CA LYS A 64 -10.09 -2.79 8.34
C LYS A 64 -9.64 -3.61 7.14
N ASP A 65 -10.53 -3.89 6.20
CA ASP A 65 -10.20 -4.66 5.01
C ASP A 65 -9.36 -3.84 4.04
N PHE A 66 -9.62 -2.54 3.91
CA PHE A 66 -8.71 -1.63 3.19
C PHE A 66 -7.27 -1.78 3.68
N TRP A 67 -7.03 -1.66 4.99
CA TRP A 67 -5.69 -1.77 5.55
C TRP A 67 -5.03 -3.12 5.28
N ARG A 68 -5.80 -4.22 5.38
CA ARG A 68 -5.31 -5.56 5.01
C ARG A 68 -4.88 -5.63 3.55
N HIS A 69 -5.64 -5.01 2.65
CA HIS A 69 -5.32 -4.99 1.21
C HIS A 69 -4.07 -4.16 0.92
N ILE A 70 -3.91 -3.02 1.59
CA ILE A 70 -2.69 -2.22 1.50
C ILE A 70 -1.48 -3.00 2.05
N GLU A 71 -1.61 -3.64 3.22
CA GLU A 71 -0.53 -4.46 3.78
C GLU A 71 -0.04 -5.53 2.80
N ILE A 72 -0.98 -6.25 2.17
CA ILE A 72 -0.67 -7.30 1.20
C ILE A 72 -0.14 -6.72 -0.11
N MET A 73 -0.64 -5.57 -0.57
CA MET A 73 -0.10 -4.88 -1.75
C MET A 73 1.40 -4.64 -1.62
N PHE A 74 1.84 -4.15 -0.45
CA PHE A 74 3.25 -3.86 -0.14
C PHE A 74 4.06 -5.10 0.30
N SER A 75 3.44 -6.27 0.46
CA SER A 75 4.14 -7.50 0.83
C SER A 75 4.83 -8.22 -0.34
N ASP A 76 4.55 -7.79 -1.57
CA ASP A 76 5.03 -8.40 -2.81
C ASP A 76 5.99 -7.48 -3.58
N GLU A 77 6.81 -8.03 -4.47
CA GLU A 77 7.84 -7.28 -5.21
C GLU A 77 7.27 -6.44 -6.38
N THR A 78 5.96 -6.52 -6.60
CA THR A 78 5.23 -5.72 -7.59
C THR A 78 5.52 -4.23 -7.42
N GLU A 79 5.52 -3.47 -8.52
CA GLU A 79 5.74 -2.01 -8.52
C GLU A 79 4.74 -1.25 -7.63
N LEU A 80 4.88 0.06 -7.48
CA LEU A 80 3.86 0.85 -6.79
C LEU A 80 2.63 1.00 -7.70
N LEU A 81 1.42 0.91 -7.14
CA LEU A 81 0.20 1.14 -7.90
C LEU A 81 0.14 2.62 -8.28
N LEU A 82 0.24 2.93 -9.58
CA LEU A 82 -0.09 4.26 -10.11
C LEU A 82 -1.37 4.20 -10.92
N SER A 83 -2.22 5.17 -10.69
CA SER A 83 -3.51 5.36 -11.31
C SER A 83 -3.79 6.85 -11.45
N ASP A 84 -4.75 7.21 -12.30
CA ASP A 84 -5.33 8.56 -12.33
C ASP A 84 -6.11 8.91 -11.06
N ASN A 85 -6.47 7.90 -10.25
CA ASN A 85 -7.04 8.04 -8.91
C ASN A 85 -6.07 7.48 -7.86
N MET A 86 -5.49 8.36 -7.03
CA MET A 86 -4.53 7.98 -5.98
C MET A 86 -5.08 8.26 -4.58
N SER A 87 -6.41 8.20 -4.40
CA SER A 87 -7.07 8.44 -3.11
C SER A 87 -6.53 7.56 -1.97
N PHE A 88 -6.13 6.32 -2.26
CA PHE A 88 -5.50 5.44 -1.27
C PHE A 88 -4.17 5.99 -0.72
N VAL A 89 -3.40 6.74 -1.52
CA VAL A 89 -2.18 7.44 -1.05
C VAL A 89 -2.54 8.58 -0.12
N SER A 90 -3.57 9.35 -0.47
CA SER A 90 -4.10 10.42 0.39
C SER A 90 -4.53 9.86 1.75
N ILE A 91 -5.23 8.71 1.77
CA ILE A 91 -5.58 7.99 3.01
C ILE A 91 -4.31 7.57 3.78
N LEU A 92 -3.33 6.96 3.11
CA LEU A 92 -2.04 6.60 3.69
C LEU A 92 -1.22 7.78 4.21
N CYS A 93 -1.48 9.01 3.77
CA CYS A 93 -0.80 10.22 4.23
C CYS A 93 -1.55 10.96 5.35
N ASN A 94 -2.85 10.70 5.54
CA ASN A 94 -3.68 11.48 6.45
C ASN A 94 -4.25 10.66 7.62
N GLU A 95 -4.44 9.36 7.43
CA GLU A 95 -5.03 8.48 8.44
C GLU A 95 -3.96 7.67 9.17
N VAL A 96 -4.21 7.35 10.45
CA VAL A 96 -3.28 6.55 11.25
C VAL A 96 -3.36 5.08 10.81
N ALA A 97 -2.39 4.64 10.03
CA ALA A 97 -2.33 3.25 9.57
C ALA A 97 -1.97 2.29 10.71
N PRO A 98 -2.46 1.04 10.69
CA PRO A 98 -1.98 0.00 11.59
C PRO A 98 -0.46 -0.20 11.48
N VAL A 99 0.20 -0.54 12.58
CA VAL A 99 1.66 -0.73 12.62
C VAL A 99 2.14 -1.78 11.62
N SER A 100 1.38 -2.86 11.40
CA SER A 100 1.73 -3.89 10.40
C SER A 100 1.78 -3.32 8.98
N VAL A 101 0.81 -2.47 8.62
CA VAL A 101 0.77 -1.79 7.31
C VAL A 101 1.99 -0.88 7.15
N ILE A 102 2.30 -0.06 8.16
CA ILE A 102 3.46 0.85 8.14
C ILE A 102 4.75 0.04 7.97
N ASN A 103 4.89 -1.06 8.72
CA ASN A 103 6.05 -1.93 8.61
C ASN A 103 6.21 -2.50 7.20
N SER A 104 5.13 -2.94 6.55
CA SER A 104 5.16 -3.43 5.16
C SER A 104 5.53 -2.32 4.17
N VAL A 105 4.95 -1.13 4.28
CA VAL A 105 5.25 0.02 3.41
C VAL A 105 6.72 0.44 3.55
N VAL A 106 7.21 0.58 4.78
CA VAL A 106 8.60 0.97 5.04
C VAL A 106 9.55 -0.09 4.52
N LYS A 107 9.28 -1.37 4.81
CA LYS A 107 10.10 -2.49 4.35
C LYS A 107 10.20 -2.52 2.82
N TYR A 108 9.06 -2.48 2.14
CA TYR A 108 8.98 -2.41 0.69
C TYR A 108 9.81 -1.25 0.12
N THR A 109 9.63 -0.07 0.70
CA THR A 109 10.28 1.15 0.20
C THR A 109 11.79 1.10 0.39
N VAL A 110 12.26 0.75 1.58
CA VAL A 110 13.69 0.68 1.92
C VAL A 110 14.37 -0.42 1.10
N ASP A 111 13.76 -1.61 1.00
CA ASP A 111 14.32 -2.74 0.24
C ASP A 111 14.47 -2.35 -1.26
N LYS A 112 13.47 -1.68 -1.86
CA LYS A 112 13.59 -1.16 -3.23
C LYS A 112 14.59 0.00 -3.36
N TRP A 113 14.74 0.83 -2.33
CA TRP A 113 15.70 1.93 -2.31
C TRP A 113 17.14 1.47 -2.38
N ILE A 114 17.45 0.41 -1.65
CA ILE A 114 18.81 -0.15 -1.57
C ILE A 114 19.13 -0.97 -2.81
N CYS A 115 18.18 -1.77 -3.30
CA CYS A 115 18.39 -2.65 -4.44
C CYS A 115 18.30 -1.95 -5.82
N ASP A 116 18.12 -0.63 -5.85
CA ASP A 116 17.81 0.14 -7.08
C ASP A 116 16.60 -0.47 -7.83
N GLY A 117 15.61 -0.93 -7.07
CA GLY A 117 14.47 -1.73 -7.54
C GLY A 117 13.30 -0.91 -8.10
N PHE A 118 13.54 0.37 -8.42
CA PHE A 118 12.55 1.27 -9.00
C PHE A 118 12.70 1.33 -10.52
N GLU A 119 11.58 1.36 -11.23
CA GLU A 119 11.61 1.59 -12.68
C GLU A 119 12.14 2.99 -12.99
N THR A 120 13.18 3.06 -13.82
CA THR A 120 13.85 4.33 -14.19
C THR A 120 12.92 5.40 -14.77
N ILE A 121 11.84 5.01 -15.47
CA ILE A 121 10.92 5.95 -16.12
C ILE A 121 10.12 6.75 -15.07
N ASN A 122 9.70 6.11 -13.98
CA ASN A 122 8.83 6.68 -12.95
C ASN A 122 9.52 6.80 -11.58
N GLU A 123 10.82 6.55 -11.50
CA GLU A 123 11.59 6.45 -10.26
C GLU A 123 11.37 7.67 -9.34
N SER A 124 11.49 8.89 -9.87
CA SER A 124 11.31 10.09 -9.04
C SER A 124 9.90 10.22 -8.49
N LEU A 125 8.88 9.79 -9.25
CA LEU A 125 7.49 9.83 -8.81
C LEU A 125 7.23 8.77 -7.72
N TYR A 126 7.71 7.53 -7.92
CA TYR A 126 7.65 6.47 -6.90
C TYR A 126 8.32 6.90 -5.60
N LYS A 127 9.53 7.45 -5.71
CA LYS A 127 10.30 7.92 -4.56
C LYS A 127 9.58 9.06 -3.84
N ASP A 128 8.93 9.98 -4.55
CA ASP A 128 8.13 11.06 -3.93
C ASP A 128 6.93 10.49 -3.17
N ILE A 129 6.11 9.64 -3.81
CA ILE A 129 4.91 9.06 -3.19
C ILE A 129 5.26 8.27 -1.93
N LEU A 130 6.19 7.32 -2.04
CA LEU A 130 6.56 6.46 -0.90
C LEU A 130 7.20 7.25 0.24
N SER A 131 8.01 8.26 -0.09
CA SER A 131 8.60 9.14 0.93
C SER A 131 7.54 9.99 1.61
N GLU A 132 6.57 10.53 0.87
CA GLU A 132 5.47 11.30 1.46
C GLU A 132 4.66 10.43 2.44
N ILE A 133 4.28 9.22 2.05
CA ILE A 133 3.58 8.26 2.92
C ILE A 133 4.37 8.04 4.21
N ILE A 134 5.66 7.69 4.11
CA ILE A 134 6.50 7.38 5.28
C ILE A 134 6.71 8.61 6.15
N GLN A 135 6.94 9.79 5.56
CA GLN A 135 7.12 11.04 6.30
C GLN A 135 5.87 11.41 7.09
N GLU A 136 4.68 11.29 6.49
CA GLU A 136 3.43 11.59 7.17
C GLU A 136 3.08 10.57 8.24
N GLN A 137 3.22 9.27 7.97
CA GLN A 137 3.04 8.24 8.99
C GLN A 137 4.01 8.39 10.17
N ASN A 138 5.25 8.80 9.90
CA ASN A 138 6.23 9.07 10.95
C ASN A 138 5.83 10.28 11.82
N LYS A 139 5.17 11.31 11.25
CA LYS A 139 4.62 12.45 12.00
C LYS A 139 3.39 12.07 12.83
N LEU A 140 2.54 11.19 12.31
CA LEU A 140 1.35 10.69 12.99
C LEU A 140 1.68 9.72 14.13
N SER A 141 2.81 9.02 14.05
CA SER A 141 3.29 8.11 15.09
C SER A 141 3.77 8.84 16.35
N ILE A 142 3.31 8.39 17.52
CA ILE A 142 3.72 8.95 18.83
C ILE A 142 5.22 8.74 19.10
N SER A 143 5.77 7.60 18.68
CA SER A 143 7.17 7.21 18.94
C SER A 143 8.08 7.31 17.72
N GLY A 144 7.54 7.77 16.59
CA GLY A 144 8.17 7.60 15.28
C GLY A 144 8.23 6.14 14.84
N ILE A 145 8.67 5.94 13.60
CA ILE A 145 8.96 4.64 12.99
C ILE A 145 10.39 4.26 13.36
N LYS A 146 10.59 3.01 13.81
CA LYS A 146 11.91 2.49 14.18
C LYS A 146 12.25 1.28 13.32
N LEU A 147 13.35 1.35 12.58
CA LEU A 147 13.78 0.27 11.70
C LEU A 147 14.03 -1.05 12.42
N ILE A 148 14.46 -1.02 13.69
CA ILE A 148 14.69 -2.24 14.49
C ILE A 148 13.40 -3.04 14.77
N ASP A 149 12.23 -2.40 14.68
CA ASP A 149 10.94 -3.07 14.82
C ASP A 149 10.50 -3.76 13.50
N ILE A 150 11.18 -3.46 12.40
CA ILE A 150 10.87 -3.93 11.02
C ILE A 150 11.93 -4.93 10.55
N TYR A 151 13.20 -4.64 10.85
CA TYR A 151 14.36 -5.44 10.48
C TYR A 151 14.97 -6.07 11.74
N PRO A 152 15.07 -7.42 11.80
CA PRO A 152 15.72 -8.10 12.89
C PRO A 152 17.16 -7.62 13.12
N SER A 153 17.54 -7.41 14.38
CA SER A 153 18.81 -6.80 14.81
C SER A 153 20.09 -7.59 14.47
N ASP A 154 19.96 -8.79 13.90
CA ASP A 154 21.07 -9.65 13.48
C ASP A 154 21.47 -9.47 12.00
N GLN A 155 20.82 -8.56 11.26
CA GLN A 155 21.16 -8.28 9.88
C GLN A 155 22.42 -7.41 9.76
N SER A 156 23.45 -7.95 9.10
CA SER A 156 24.55 -7.14 8.57
C SER A 156 23.98 -6.14 7.54
N GLY A 157 24.15 -4.84 7.76
CA GLY A 157 23.63 -3.81 6.85
C GLY A 157 22.70 -2.77 7.48
N MET A 158 22.53 -2.75 8.81
CA MET A 158 21.72 -1.72 9.49
C MET A 158 22.14 -0.28 9.15
N ASP A 159 23.44 -0.01 8.97
CA ASP A 159 23.92 1.31 8.54
C ASP A 159 23.37 1.72 7.16
N GLU A 160 23.24 0.77 6.24
CA GLU A 160 22.70 1.00 4.89
C GLU A 160 21.19 1.20 4.92
N LEU A 161 20.49 0.40 5.74
CA LEU A 161 19.05 0.56 6.02
C LEU A 161 18.76 1.93 6.64
N GLU A 162 19.52 2.34 7.65
CA GLU A 162 19.40 3.65 8.29
C GLU A 162 19.69 4.78 7.31
N LYS A 163 20.72 4.65 6.48
CA LYS A 163 21.03 5.65 5.45
C LYS A 163 19.87 5.80 4.47
N ALA A 164 19.36 4.71 3.92
CA ALA A 164 18.22 4.74 2.99
C ALA A 164 16.97 5.35 3.65
N PHE A 165 16.66 4.95 4.88
CA PHE A 165 15.51 5.48 5.60
C PHE A 165 15.64 6.98 5.92
N ASN A 166 16.83 7.45 6.29
CA ASN A 166 17.07 8.87 6.50
C ASN A 166 16.95 9.66 5.19
N GLU A 167 17.38 9.11 4.06
CA GLU A 167 17.15 9.71 2.73
C GLU A 167 15.67 9.79 2.39
N ILE A 168 14.87 8.76 2.69
CA ILE A 168 13.42 8.73 2.50
C ILE A 168 12.73 9.81 3.36
N ILE A 169 13.02 9.85 4.66
CA ILE A 169 12.44 10.85 5.57
C ILE A 169 12.88 12.27 5.22
N GLY A 170 14.12 12.45 4.74
CA GLY A 170 14.69 13.74 4.37
C GLY A 170 14.37 14.18 2.94
N ARG A 171 13.66 13.37 2.16
CA ARG A 171 13.40 13.64 0.74
C ARG A 171 12.51 14.88 0.58
N GLU A 172 12.94 15.79 -0.30
CA GLU A 172 12.10 16.88 -0.80
C GLU A 172 11.01 16.32 -1.73
N ILE A 173 9.74 16.45 -1.33
CA ILE A 173 8.59 15.99 -2.11
C ILE A 173 8.23 17.04 -3.17
N ARG A 174 8.33 16.69 -4.45
CA ARG A 174 7.99 17.58 -5.57
C ARG A 174 6.57 17.36 -6.07
N ASN A 175 6.07 16.14 -5.94
CA ASN A 175 4.71 15.74 -6.29
C ASN A 175 4.00 15.26 -5.03
N SER A 176 3.13 16.10 -4.46
CA SER A 176 2.37 15.77 -3.26
C SER A 176 1.02 15.18 -3.64
N PHE A 177 0.72 14.02 -3.07
CA PHE A 177 -0.53 13.26 -3.21
C PHE A 177 -1.34 13.25 -1.92
N LYS A 178 -0.81 13.82 -0.83
CA LYS A 178 -1.54 13.98 0.44
C LYS A 178 -2.86 14.75 0.32
N SER A 179 -3.03 15.59 -0.71
CA SER A 179 -4.22 16.43 -0.89
C SER A 179 -5.13 15.97 -2.05
N TRP A 180 -4.87 14.79 -2.60
CA TRP A 180 -5.75 14.19 -3.61
C TRP A 180 -7.03 13.65 -2.99
#